data_AF-A0ABD4ZLQ6-F1
#
_entry.id   AF-A0ABD4ZLQ6-F1
#
_cell.length_a   1.000
_cell.length_b   1.000
_cell.length_c   1.000
_cell.angle_alpha   90.00
_cell.angle_beta   90.00
_cell.angle_gamma   90.00
#
_symmetry.space_group_name_H-M   'P 1'
#
loop_
_entity.id
_entity.type
_entity.pdbx_description
1 polymer ?
#
loop_
_entity_poly.entity_id
_entity_poly.type
_entity_poly.pdbx_seq_one_letter_code
_entity_poly.pdbx_strand_id
1 'polypeptide(L)'
;MTVGELLKEYRVKQNKSQKEFAAEIVSQSYYSKVEKNVHRITADDLLLLLTHNAIPVKNFFEKLEIDPHQQQLNQVNAIFEEITKANYSDNSLAQIKKIKEKAAKLDVEADMKKNMMLIIDGVLESEKDDPNTFDFNLRNKLKEKIFLMPEYDTYKLSVYANFVDLYDFDSNRQIIKQIVKALKKKKVERQDEILFAIILNVLKQGIEEQKYNETNELISLGHQIKVIPEFFLYREMLTFYEELIAYHTDRKETHLEQCNLILESFEWGGMSAFGKEMIKFFDKYKEQ
;
A
#
# COMPACT_ATOMS: atom_id res chain seq x y z
N MET A 1 -21.26 9.84 -17.59
CA MET A 1 -21.45 8.90 -18.72
C MET A 1 -22.24 7.70 -18.23
N THR A 2 -23.16 7.14 -19.01
CA THR A 2 -23.99 5.97 -18.62
C THR A 2 -23.48 4.66 -19.24
N VAL A 3 -23.90 3.51 -18.68
CA VAL A 3 -23.53 2.17 -19.19
C VAL A 3 -23.84 2.04 -20.68
N GLY A 4 -25.04 2.46 -21.09
CA GLY A 4 -25.48 2.38 -22.48
C GLY A 4 -24.66 3.26 -23.43
N GLU A 5 -24.34 4.48 -23.01
CA GLU A 5 -23.49 5.40 -23.78
C GLU A 5 -22.08 4.85 -23.96
N LEU A 6 -21.46 4.30 -22.91
CA LEU A 6 -20.12 3.76 -22.99
C LEU A 6 -20.07 2.47 -23.84
N LEU A 7 -21.05 1.58 -23.72
CA LEU A 7 -21.17 0.41 -24.59
C LEU A 7 -21.27 0.82 -26.06
N LYS A 8 -22.06 1.85 -26.36
CA LYS A 8 -22.16 2.43 -27.71
C LYS A 8 -20.83 2.99 -28.20
N GLU A 9 -20.09 3.71 -27.35
CA GLU A 9 -18.77 4.25 -27.68
C GLU A 9 -17.80 3.12 -28.06
N TYR A 10 -17.69 2.07 -27.24
CA TYR A 10 -16.84 0.92 -27.52
C TYR A 10 -17.24 0.22 -28.82
N ARG A 11 -18.54 -0.01 -29.02
CA ARG A 11 -19.05 -0.65 -30.24
C ARG A 11 -18.66 0.14 -31.49
N VAL A 12 -18.88 1.45 -31.48
CA VAL A 12 -18.56 2.33 -32.63
C VAL A 12 -17.05 2.35 -32.87
N LYS A 13 -16.23 2.46 -31.82
CA LYS A 13 -14.75 2.40 -31.94
C LYS A 13 -14.25 1.08 -32.52
N GLN A 14 -14.94 -0.02 -32.26
CA GLN A 14 -14.64 -1.33 -32.84
C GLN A 14 -15.25 -1.54 -34.24
N ASN A 15 -15.93 -0.55 -34.80
CA ASN A 15 -16.64 -0.63 -36.09
C ASN A 15 -17.67 -1.78 -36.17
N LYS A 16 -18.32 -2.11 -35.05
CA LYS A 16 -19.32 -3.19 -34.98
C LYS A 16 -20.75 -2.67 -35.11
N SER A 17 -21.61 -3.43 -35.78
CA SER A 17 -23.06 -3.27 -35.70
C SER A 17 -23.60 -3.69 -34.33
N GLN A 18 -24.83 -3.27 -33.99
CA GLN A 18 -25.48 -3.69 -32.75
C GLN A 18 -25.68 -5.21 -32.67
N LYS A 19 -25.88 -5.88 -33.81
CA LYS A 19 -26.02 -7.34 -33.89
C LYS A 19 -24.69 -8.04 -33.58
N GLU A 20 -23.60 -7.59 -34.21
CA GLU A 20 -22.26 -8.16 -33.99
C GLU A 20 -21.76 -7.93 -32.57
N PHE A 21 -22.07 -6.77 -31.98
CA PHE A 21 -21.64 -6.47 -30.61
C PHE A 21 -22.44 -7.25 -29.57
N ALA A 22 -23.74 -7.43 -29.79
CA ALA A 22 -24.62 -8.17 -28.88
C ALA A 22 -24.42 -9.69 -28.93
N ALA A 23 -23.99 -10.24 -30.08
CA ALA A 23 -23.51 -11.61 -30.26
C ALA A 23 -24.35 -12.71 -29.60
N GLU A 24 -25.68 -12.60 -29.73
CA GLU A 24 -26.68 -13.52 -29.15
C GLU A 24 -26.72 -13.58 -27.61
N ILE A 25 -25.81 -12.90 -26.90
CA ILE A 25 -25.86 -12.71 -25.45
C ILE A 25 -27.17 -12.02 -25.08
N VAL A 26 -27.53 -10.99 -25.86
CA VAL A 26 -28.84 -10.35 -25.81
C VAL A 26 -29.36 -10.11 -27.23
N SER A 27 -30.68 -9.95 -27.37
CA SER A 27 -31.26 -9.61 -28.67
C SER A 27 -30.81 -8.22 -29.14
N GLN A 28 -30.65 -8.03 -30.46
CA GLN A 28 -30.29 -6.74 -31.04
C GLN A 28 -31.26 -5.62 -30.63
N SER A 29 -32.57 -5.92 -30.57
CA SER A 29 -33.59 -4.95 -30.20
C SER A 29 -33.47 -4.53 -28.72
N TYR A 30 -33.17 -5.46 -27.83
CA TYR A 30 -32.88 -5.18 -26.43
C TYR A 30 -31.60 -4.36 -26.28
N TYR A 31 -30.50 -4.78 -26.92
CA TYR A 31 -29.23 -4.05 -26.88
C TYR A 31 -29.35 -2.61 -27.41
N SER A 32 -30.13 -2.40 -28.48
CA SER A 32 -30.41 -1.06 -29.01
C SER A 32 -31.10 -0.16 -27.98
N LYS A 33 -31.96 -0.72 -27.11
CA LYS A 33 -32.60 0.02 -26.01
C LYS A 33 -31.65 0.26 -24.84
N VAL A 34 -30.71 -0.65 -24.59
CA VAL A 34 -29.63 -0.46 -23.61
C VAL A 34 -28.74 0.72 -24.02
N GLU A 35 -28.28 0.78 -25.28
CA GLU A 35 -27.46 1.90 -25.78
C GLU A 35 -28.17 3.26 -25.74
N LYS A 36 -29.51 3.25 -25.74
CA LYS A 36 -30.36 4.45 -25.64
C LYS A 36 -30.76 4.77 -24.19
N ASN A 37 -30.24 4.04 -23.20
CA ASN A 37 -30.59 4.16 -21.79
C ASN A 37 -32.09 3.95 -21.48
N VAL A 38 -32.81 3.25 -22.37
CA VAL A 38 -34.24 2.91 -22.19
C VAL A 38 -34.40 1.64 -21.36
N HIS A 39 -33.44 0.72 -21.45
CA HIS A 39 -33.39 -0.50 -20.64
C HIS A 39 -32.09 -0.57 -19.84
N ARG A 40 -32.22 -1.06 -18.60
CA ARG A 40 -31.07 -1.49 -17.80
C ARG A 40 -30.60 -2.84 -18.32
N ILE A 41 -29.30 -3.07 -18.26
CA ILE A 41 -28.67 -4.35 -18.51
C ILE A 41 -28.35 -5.05 -17.19
N THR A 42 -28.44 -6.38 -17.15
CA THR A 42 -28.02 -7.15 -15.97
C THR A 42 -26.50 -7.14 -15.83
N ALA A 43 -25.98 -7.41 -14.63
CA ALA A 43 -24.54 -7.51 -14.43
C ALA A 43 -23.92 -8.66 -15.25
N ASP A 44 -24.61 -9.81 -15.30
CA ASP A 44 -24.15 -10.99 -16.04
C ASP A 44 -24.07 -10.70 -17.55
N ASP A 45 -25.12 -10.13 -18.14
CA ASP A 45 -25.13 -9.78 -19.57
C ASP A 45 -24.06 -8.72 -19.89
N LEU A 46 -23.87 -7.74 -19.00
CA LEU A 46 -22.82 -6.73 -19.16
C LEU A 46 -21.43 -7.39 -19.17
N LEU A 47 -21.12 -8.25 -18.20
CA LEU A 47 -19.83 -8.93 -18.12
C LEU A 47 -19.60 -9.82 -19.34
N LEU A 48 -20.61 -10.58 -19.78
CA LEU A 48 -20.53 -11.40 -20.99
C LEU A 48 -20.26 -10.56 -22.24
N LEU A 49 -20.95 -9.41 -22.40
CA LEU A 49 -20.71 -8.51 -23.52
C LEU A 49 -19.30 -7.91 -23.51
N LEU A 50 -18.81 -7.50 -22.33
CA LEU A 50 -17.45 -6.96 -22.20
C LEU A 50 -16.40 -8.00 -22.56
N THR A 51 -16.53 -9.23 -22.03
CA THR A 51 -15.62 -10.34 -22.33
C THR A 51 -15.67 -10.71 -23.81
N HIS A 52 -16.85 -10.87 -24.40
CA HIS A 52 -17.01 -11.20 -25.82
C HIS A 52 -16.37 -10.14 -26.74
N ASN A 53 -16.48 -8.86 -26.37
CA ASN A 53 -15.95 -7.76 -27.17
C ASN A 53 -14.51 -7.37 -26.79
N ALA A 54 -13.81 -8.20 -26.01
CA ALA A 54 -12.44 -7.97 -25.55
C ALA A 54 -12.25 -6.60 -24.86
N ILE A 55 -13.27 -6.16 -24.12
CA ILE A 55 -13.22 -4.93 -23.32
C ILE A 55 -12.85 -5.34 -21.89
N PRO A 56 -11.68 -4.93 -21.37
CA PRO A 56 -11.33 -5.21 -19.99
C PRO A 56 -12.36 -4.57 -19.04
N VAL A 57 -12.94 -5.39 -18.16
CA VAL A 57 -13.97 -4.96 -17.20
C VAL A 57 -13.49 -3.75 -16.40
N LYS A 58 -12.26 -3.79 -15.89
CA LYS A 58 -11.63 -2.68 -15.17
C LYS A 58 -11.69 -1.36 -15.97
N ASN A 59 -11.23 -1.38 -17.21
CA ASN A 59 -11.18 -0.18 -18.07
C ASN A 59 -12.58 0.37 -18.38
N PHE A 60 -13.58 -0.50 -18.50
CA PHE A 60 -14.96 -0.08 -18.72
C PHE A 60 -15.49 0.69 -17.50
N PHE A 61 -15.34 0.13 -16.31
CA PHE A 61 -15.83 0.73 -15.07
C PHE A 61 -15.05 2.00 -14.66
N GLU A 62 -13.73 2.04 -14.91
CA GLU A 62 -12.92 3.26 -14.71
C GLU A 62 -13.42 4.43 -15.55
N LYS A 63 -13.81 4.17 -16.80
CA LYS A 63 -14.37 5.21 -17.68
C LYS A 63 -15.77 5.64 -17.26
N LEU A 64 -16.57 4.73 -16.71
CA LEU A 64 -17.98 5.01 -16.47
C LEU A 64 -18.22 6.03 -15.34
N GLU A 65 -17.19 6.39 -14.55
CA GLU A 65 -17.29 7.32 -13.42
C GLU A 65 -18.48 6.99 -12.51
N ILE A 66 -18.72 5.70 -12.25
CA ILE A 66 -19.95 5.22 -11.57
C ILE A 66 -19.98 5.67 -10.12
N ASP A 67 -18.82 5.82 -9.51
CA ASP A 67 -18.70 6.22 -8.12
C ASP A 67 -18.65 7.76 -8.04
N PRO A 68 -19.71 8.43 -7.56
CA PRO A 68 -19.72 9.88 -7.36
C PRO A 68 -18.64 10.34 -6.37
N HIS A 69 -18.05 9.42 -5.59
CA HIS A 69 -16.96 9.67 -4.66
C HIS A 69 -15.58 9.40 -5.26
N GLN A 70 -15.47 8.87 -6.49
CA GLN A 70 -14.17 8.52 -7.10
C GLN A 70 -13.22 9.72 -7.16
N GLN A 71 -13.74 10.90 -7.51
CA GLN A 71 -12.95 12.13 -7.55
C GLN A 71 -12.42 12.51 -6.15
N GLN A 72 -13.26 12.38 -5.13
CA GLN A 72 -12.87 12.65 -3.75
C GLN A 72 -11.84 11.63 -3.25
N LEU A 73 -12.04 10.35 -3.58
CA LEU A 73 -11.09 9.28 -3.27
C LEU A 73 -9.74 9.53 -3.94
N ASN A 74 -9.72 10.00 -5.19
CA ASN A 74 -8.48 10.38 -5.89
C ASN A 74 -7.77 11.56 -5.19
N GLN A 75 -8.52 12.56 -4.72
CA GLN A 75 -7.95 13.67 -3.95
C GLN A 75 -7.31 13.19 -2.64
N VAL A 76 -7.98 12.29 -1.92
CA VAL A 76 -7.45 11.70 -0.68
C VAL A 76 -6.24 10.82 -0.95
N ASN A 77 -6.26 10.00 -2.00
CA ASN A 77 -5.12 9.18 -2.39
C ASN A 77 -3.90 10.04 -2.77
N ALA A 78 -4.11 11.18 -3.43
CA ALA A 78 -3.04 12.12 -3.75
C ALA A 78 -2.39 12.71 -2.47
N ILE A 79 -3.18 12.99 -1.42
CA ILE A 79 -2.64 13.40 -0.12
C ILE A 79 -1.72 12.32 0.47
N PHE A 80 -2.14 11.06 0.45
CA PHE A 80 -1.31 9.96 0.96
C PHE A 80 -0.06 9.70 0.11
N GLU A 81 -0.14 9.90 -1.20
CA GLU A 81 1.03 9.85 -2.09
C GLU A 81 2.03 10.99 -1.76
N GLU A 82 1.54 12.20 -1.49
CA GLU A 82 2.38 13.32 -1.03
C GLU A 82 3.06 13.02 0.31
N ILE A 83 2.35 12.40 1.26
CA ILE A 83 2.93 11.97 2.54
C ILE A 83 4.02 10.91 2.32
N THR A 84 3.73 9.91 1.47
CA THR A 84 4.70 8.86 1.14
C THR A 84 5.99 9.47 0.59
N LYS A 85 5.90 10.46 -0.31
CA LYS A 85 7.07 11.17 -0.85
C LYS A 85 7.78 12.01 0.21
N ALA A 86 7.03 12.68 1.09
CA ALA A 86 7.59 13.49 2.17
C ALA A 86 8.43 12.65 3.15
N ASN A 87 8.04 11.40 3.42
CA ASN A 87 8.78 10.49 4.31
C ASN A 87 10.22 10.21 3.86
N TYR A 88 10.53 10.33 2.55
CA TYR A 88 11.88 10.13 2.01
C TYR A 88 12.66 11.44 1.82
N SER A 89 12.14 12.55 2.33
CA SER A 89 12.70 13.89 2.10
C SER A 89 13.24 14.53 3.38
N ASP A 90 14.18 15.45 3.21
CA ASP A 90 14.64 16.30 4.31
C ASP A 90 13.46 17.11 4.89
N ASN A 91 13.44 17.24 6.22
CA ASN A 91 12.37 17.93 6.96
C ASN A 91 10.97 17.30 6.78
N SER A 92 10.87 15.98 6.63
CA SER A 92 9.62 15.21 6.49
C SER A 92 8.49 15.73 7.40
N LEU A 93 8.72 15.85 8.70
CA LEU A 93 7.73 16.33 9.68
C LEU A 93 7.13 17.70 9.33
N ALA A 94 7.94 18.65 8.86
CA ALA A 94 7.47 19.98 8.48
C ALA A 94 6.62 19.92 7.19
N GLN A 95 6.97 19.03 6.27
CA GLN A 95 6.20 18.82 5.04
C GLN A 95 4.86 18.16 5.33
N ILE A 96 4.83 17.11 6.17
CA ILE A 96 3.59 16.43 6.55
C ILE A 96 2.63 17.38 7.27
N LYS A 97 3.14 18.29 8.11
CA LYS A 97 2.31 19.35 8.72
C LYS A 97 1.66 20.27 7.68
N LYS A 98 2.38 20.67 6.63
CA LYS A 98 1.81 21.45 5.51
C LYS A 98 0.79 20.64 4.71
N ILE A 99 1.06 19.35 4.49
CA ILE A 99 0.11 18.44 3.82
C ILE A 99 -1.18 18.31 4.66
N LYS A 100 -1.08 18.23 5.98
CA LYS A 100 -2.24 18.24 6.89
C LYS A 100 -3.09 19.50 6.75
N GLU A 101 -2.47 20.68 6.65
CA GLU A 101 -3.18 21.94 6.42
C GLU A 101 -3.91 21.96 5.07
N LYS A 102 -3.29 21.39 4.03
CA LYS A 102 -3.92 21.21 2.71
C LYS A 102 -5.09 20.22 2.78
N ALA A 103 -4.90 19.08 3.43
CA ALA A 103 -5.92 18.05 3.62
C ALA A 103 -7.15 18.59 4.36
N ALA A 104 -6.94 19.46 5.37
CA ALA A 104 -8.01 20.13 6.10
C ALA A 104 -8.89 21.05 5.22
N LYS A 105 -8.38 21.52 4.08
CA LYS A 105 -9.10 22.38 3.12
C LYS A 105 -9.80 21.60 2.01
N LEU A 106 -9.59 20.29 1.90
CA LEU A 106 -10.27 19.47 0.90
C LEU A 106 -11.77 19.45 1.16
N ASP A 107 -12.52 19.59 0.07
CA ASP A 107 -13.97 19.45 0.02
C ASP A 107 -14.32 18.00 -0.33
N VAL A 108 -14.28 17.16 0.69
CA VAL A 108 -14.63 15.74 0.63
C VAL A 108 -15.60 15.42 1.75
N GLU A 109 -16.33 14.32 1.62
CA GLU A 109 -17.32 13.88 2.60
C GLU A 109 -16.76 13.83 4.03
N ALA A 110 -17.60 14.14 5.00
CA ALA A 110 -17.20 14.30 6.39
C ALA A 110 -16.50 13.06 6.96
N ASP A 111 -17.01 11.86 6.66
CA ASP A 111 -16.40 10.61 7.13
C ASP A 111 -15.07 10.31 6.42
N MET A 112 -14.97 10.61 5.12
CA MET A 112 -13.72 10.49 4.36
C MET A 112 -12.67 11.45 4.92
N LYS A 113 -13.05 12.70 5.17
CA LYS A 113 -12.19 13.73 5.78
C LYS A 113 -11.75 13.32 7.18
N LYS A 114 -12.67 12.86 8.02
CA LYS A 114 -12.38 12.39 9.39
C LYS A 114 -11.39 11.21 9.38
N ASN A 115 -11.59 10.24 8.48
CA ASN A 115 -10.68 9.11 8.33
C ASN A 115 -9.30 9.53 7.82
N MET A 116 -9.26 10.41 6.81
CA MET A 116 -8.01 10.95 6.29
C MET A 116 -7.23 11.68 7.39
N MET A 117 -7.87 12.62 8.11
CA MET A 117 -7.24 13.37 9.18
C MET A 117 -6.74 12.48 10.31
N LEU A 118 -7.50 11.44 10.68
CA LEU A 118 -7.07 10.47 11.69
C LEU A 118 -5.77 9.75 11.30
N ILE A 119 -5.63 9.35 10.03
CA ILE A 119 -4.41 8.70 9.53
C ILE A 119 -3.25 9.70 9.51
N ILE A 120 -3.47 10.94 9.04
CA ILE A 120 -2.42 11.98 9.02
C ILE A 120 -1.94 12.31 10.43
N ASP A 121 -2.88 12.41 11.39
CA ASP A 121 -2.55 12.60 12.81
C ASP A 121 -1.75 11.42 13.34
N GLY A 122 -2.11 10.20 12.96
CA GLY A 122 -1.34 9.01 13.29
C GLY A 122 0.09 9.05 12.75
N VAL A 123 0.28 9.43 11.48
CA VAL A 123 1.63 9.52 10.89
C VAL A 123 2.48 10.51 11.68
N LEU A 124 1.93 11.69 12.00
CA LEU A 124 2.63 12.68 12.84
C LEU A 124 2.92 12.19 14.27
N GLU A 125 2.07 11.30 14.79
CA GLU A 125 2.23 10.70 16.11
C GLU A 125 3.33 9.63 16.15
N SER A 126 3.50 8.87 15.05
CA SER A 126 4.58 7.88 14.88
C SER A 126 5.97 8.49 14.73
N GLU A 127 6.06 9.77 14.34
CA GLU A 127 7.34 10.52 14.27
C GLU A 127 7.86 10.96 15.65
N LYS A 128 7.15 10.65 16.74
CA LYS A 128 7.59 11.01 18.09
C LYS A 128 8.49 9.91 18.66
N ASP A 129 9.67 10.32 19.14
CA ASP A 129 10.60 9.41 19.81
C ASP A 129 10.46 9.39 21.34
N ASP A 130 9.88 10.43 21.96
CA ASP A 130 9.72 10.53 23.42
C ASP A 130 8.36 9.96 23.87
N PRO A 131 8.34 8.82 24.58
CA PRO A 131 7.11 8.19 25.05
C PRO A 131 6.26 9.07 25.96
N ASN A 132 6.86 10.05 26.64
CA ASN A 132 6.13 10.99 27.50
C ASN A 132 5.27 11.97 26.69
N THR A 133 5.54 12.12 25.39
CA THR A 133 4.79 13.01 24.49
C THR A 133 3.71 12.29 23.69
N PHE A 134 3.55 10.98 23.89
CA PHE A 134 2.63 10.16 23.11
C PHE A 134 1.16 10.45 23.43
N ASP A 135 0.35 10.56 22.39
CA ASP A 135 -1.11 10.56 22.51
C ASP A 135 -1.63 9.13 22.47
N PHE A 136 -1.69 8.49 23.65
CA PHE A 136 -2.18 7.12 23.78
C PHE A 136 -3.65 6.95 23.33
N ASN A 137 -4.47 7.99 23.42
CA ASN A 137 -5.85 7.93 22.96
C ASN A 137 -5.91 7.84 21.43
N LEU A 138 -5.11 8.65 20.73
CA LEU A 138 -4.97 8.58 19.27
C LEU A 138 -4.41 7.23 18.83
N ARG A 139 -3.32 6.76 19.48
CA ARG A 139 -2.70 5.46 19.17
C ARG A 139 -3.69 4.30 19.35
N ASN A 140 -4.44 4.27 20.45
CA ASN A 140 -5.45 3.24 20.69
C ASN A 140 -6.59 3.29 19.66
N LYS A 141 -7.05 4.49 19.31
CA LYS A 141 -8.07 4.68 18.27
C LYS A 141 -7.60 4.17 16.90
N LEU A 142 -6.33 4.37 16.57
CA LEU A 142 -5.72 3.83 15.33
C LEU A 142 -5.64 2.30 15.37
N LYS A 143 -5.20 1.71 16.49
CA LYS A 143 -5.18 0.26 16.69
C LYS A 143 -6.56 -0.35 16.49
N GLU A 144 -7.56 0.18 17.18
CA GLU A 144 -8.96 -0.27 17.07
C GLU A 144 -9.46 -0.15 15.63
N LYS A 145 -9.19 0.97 14.96
CA LYS A 145 -9.58 1.16 13.56
C LYS A 145 -8.97 0.09 12.66
N ILE A 146 -7.67 -0.19 12.77
CA ILE A 146 -6.98 -1.22 11.96
C ILE A 146 -7.54 -2.60 12.27
N PHE A 147 -7.74 -2.92 13.56
CA PHE A 147 -8.26 -4.20 14.01
C PHE A 147 -9.66 -4.49 13.44
N LEU A 148 -10.55 -3.49 13.45
CA LEU A 148 -11.93 -3.59 12.98
C LEU A 148 -12.08 -3.67 11.45
N MET A 149 -11.00 -3.46 10.66
CA MET A 149 -11.09 -3.61 9.21
C MET A 149 -11.29 -5.09 8.83
N PRO A 150 -12.33 -5.44 8.06
CA PRO A 150 -12.79 -6.82 7.91
C PRO A 150 -11.88 -7.70 7.03
N GLU A 151 -11.18 -7.13 6.05
CA GLU A 151 -10.34 -7.86 5.11
C GLU A 151 -8.90 -7.34 5.09
N TYR A 152 -7.92 -8.23 4.85
CA TYR A 152 -6.54 -7.84 4.53
C TYR A 152 -6.43 -7.42 3.05
N ASP A 153 -7.25 -6.44 2.67
CA ASP A 153 -7.16 -5.79 1.36
C ASP A 153 -5.95 -4.83 1.31
N THR A 154 -5.70 -4.26 0.14
CA THR A 154 -4.60 -3.29 -0.06
C THR A 154 -4.71 -2.12 0.92
N TYR A 155 -5.92 -1.63 1.22
CA TYR A 155 -6.12 -0.48 2.10
C TYR A 155 -5.74 -0.80 3.55
N LYS A 156 -6.26 -1.89 4.13
CA LYS A 156 -5.92 -2.32 5.49
C LYS A 156 -4.42 -2.54 5.64
N LEU A 157 -3.81 -3.21 4.66
CA LEU A 157 -2.37 -3.47 4.68
C LEU A 157 -1.57 -2.17 4.61
N SER A 158 -1.92 -1.24 3.74
CA SER A 158 -1.24 0.06 3.65
C SER A 158 -1.37 0.86 4.95
N VAL A 159 -2.55 0.90 5.57
CA VAL A 159 -2.73 1.60 6.86
C VAL A 159 -1.90 0.92 7.95
N TYR A 160 -1.94 -0.42 8.04
CA TYR A 160 -1.15 -1.15 9.03
C TYR A 160 0.36 -0.96 8.84
N ALA A 161 0.86 -0.96 7.59
CA ALA A 161 2.27 -0.75 7.29
C ALA A 161 2.83 0.58 7.84
N ASN A 162 1.99 1.63 7.89
CA ASN A 162 2.36 2.93 8.46
C ASN A 162 2.36 2.93 10.00
N PHE A 163 1.75 1.94 10.64
CA PHE A 163 1.48 1.91 12.09
C PHE A 163 1.94 0.61 12.75
N VAL A 164 2.98 -0.01 12.19
CA VAL A 164 3.61 -1.22 12.73
C VAL A 164 4.14 -0.95 14.14
N ASP A 165 4.73 0.22 14.35
CA ASP A 165 5.28 0.74 15.61
C ASP A 165 4.25 0.84 16.76
N LEU A 166 2.95 0.84 16.45
CA LEU A 166 1.92 0.83 17.47
C LEU A 166 1.87 -0.52 18.21
N TYR A 167 2.32 -1.61 17.60
CA TYR A 167 2.24 -2.96 18.16
C TYR A 167 3.63 -3.44 18.58
N ASP A 168 3.68 -4.27 19.62
CA ASP A 168 4.91 -4.96 19.99
C ASP A 168 5.34 -5.99 18.92
N PHE A 169 6.62 -6.37 18.96
CA PHE A 169 7.22 -7.28 17.99
C PHE A 169 6.47 -8.61 17.87
N ASP A 170 6.03 -9.20 18.98
CA ASP A 170 5.32 -10.48 18.99
C ASP A 170 3.93 -10.38 18.35
N SER A 171 3.19 -9.32 18.68
CA SER A 171 1.91 -9.00 18.05
C SER A 171 2.06 -8.79 16.55
N ASN A 172 3.09 -8.05 16.13
CA ASN A 172 3.40 -7.84 14.71
C ASN A 172 3.71 -9.14 13.97
N ARG A 173 4.48 -10.06 14.57
CA ARG A 173 4.71 -11.39 14.00
C ARG A 173 3.42 -12.19 13.82
N GLN A 174 2.50 -12.15 14.80
CA GLN A 174 1.20 -12.82 14.67
C GLN A 174 0.32 -12.18 13.59
N ILE A 175 0.34 -10.85 13.46
CA ILE A 175 -0.39 -10.15 12.41
C ILE A 175 0.16 -10.52 11.04
N ILE A 176 1.48 -10.55 10.84
CA ILE A 176 2.13 -10.99 9.58
C ILE A 176 1.69 -12.40 9.21
N LYS A 177 1.63 -13.35 10.17
CA LYS A 177 1.11 -14.71 9.93
C LYS A 177 -0.32 -14.70 9.38
N GLN A 178 -1.18 -13.86 9.95
CA GLN A 178 -2.56 -13.70 9.50
C GLN A 178 -2.63 -13.08 8.09
N ILE A 179 -1.81 -12.07 7.81
CA ILE A 179 -1.68 -11.45 6.48
C ILE A 179 -1.27 -12.51 5.46
N VAL A 180 -0.18 -13.25 5.69
CA VAL A 180 0.31 -14.29 4.77
C VAL A 180 -0.76 -15.34 4.51
N LYS A 181 -1.49 -15.77 5.54
CA LYS A 181 -2.61 -16.73 5.41
C LYS A 181 -3.75 -16.16 4.55
N ALA A 182 -4.08 -14.88 4.70
CA ALA A 182 -5.12 -14.21 3.91
C ALA A 182 -4.71 -14.06 2.44
N LEU A 183 -3.48 -13.61 2.19
CA LEU A 183 -2.95 -13.39 0.84
C LEU A 183 -2.82 -14.68 0.04
N LYS A 184 -2.55 -15.83 0.68
CA LYS A 184 -2.59 -17.15 0.02
C LYS A 184 -3.94 -17.51 -0.59
N LYS A 185 -5.05 -16.99 -0.04
CA LYS A 185 -6.41 -17.31 -0.53
C LYS A 185 -6.83 -16.46 -1.72
N LYS A 186 -6.43 -15.18 -1.72
CA LYS A 186 -6.82 -14.19 -2.73
C LYS A 186 -5.72 -13.15 -2.79
N LYS A 187 -4.81 -13.29 -3.76
CA LYS A 187 -3.66 -12.42 -3.92
C LYS A 187 -3.90 -11.38 -5.00
N VAL A 188 -3.57 -10.13 -4.71
CA VAL A 188 -3.43 -9.04 -5.67
C VAL A 188 -1.97 -8.59 -5.70
N GLU A 189 -1.44 -8.27 -6.88
CA GLU A 189 -0.01 -7.99 -7.11
C GLU A 189 0.59 -6.95 -6.14
N ARG A 190 -0.12 -5.85 -5.90
CA ARG A 190 0.33 -4.77 -4.99
C ARG A 190 0.48 -5.19 -3.51
N GLN A 191 -0.14 -6.29 -3.09
CA GLN A 191 -0.10 -6.71 -1.69
C GLN A 191 1.25 -7.32 -1.28
N ASP A 192 2.02 -7.84 -2.24
CA ASP A 192 3.38 -8.34 -1.95
C ASP A 192 4.31 -7.21 -1.54
N GLU A 193 4.24 -6.07 -2.22
CA GLU A 193 5.04 -4.89 -1.91
C GLU A 193 4.77 -4.42 -0.48
N ILE A 194 3.49 -4.29 -0.12
CA ILE A 194 3.08 -3.83 1.20
C ILE A 194 3.49 -4.85 2.28
N LEU A 195 3.33 -6.15 2.01
CA LEU A 195 3.83 -7.19 2.92
C LEU A 195 5.36 -7.09 3.09
N PHE A 196 6.11 -6.80 2.02
CA PHE A 196 7.55 -6.63 2.12
C PHE A 196 7.91 -5.45 3.02
N ALA A 197 7.26 -4.30 2.83
CA ALA A 197 7.42 -3.12 3.67
C ALA A 197 7.14 -3.44 5.16
N ILE A 198 6.06 -4.16 5.45
CA ILE A 198 5.70 -4.59 6.80
C ILE A 198 6.80 -5.48 7.40
N ILE A 199 7.27 -6.48 6.65
CA ILE A 199 8.33 -7.38 7.13
C ILE A 199 9.59 -6.60 7.49
N LEU A 200 10.02 -5.66 6.63
CA LEU A 200 11.19 -4.82 6.89
C LEU A 200 11.02 -3.94 8.13
N ASN A 201 9.84 -3.32 8.31
CA ASN A 201 9.56 -2.50 9.49
C ASN A 201 9.60 -3.33 10.78
N VAL A 202 9.11 -4.58 10.75
CA VAL A 202 9.15 -5.48 11.91
C VAL A 202 10.56 -6.05 12.13
N LEU A 203 11.36 -6.26 11.09
CA LEU A 203 12.77 -6.62 11.23
C LEU A 203 13.58 -5.49 11.88
N LYS A 204 13.34 -4.24 11.46
CA LYS A 204 13.88 -3.04 12.12
C LYS A 204 13.53 -3.04 13.61
N GLN A 205 12.25 -3.18 13.94
CA GLN A 205 11.79 -3.27 15.33
C GLN A 205 12.49 -4.42 16.09
N GLY A 206 12.67 -5.57 15.45
CA GLY A 206 13.37 -6.71 16.03
C GLY A 206 14.82 -6.41 16.39
N ILE A 207 15.51 -5.57 15.60
CA ILE A 207 16.86 -5.10 15.94
C ILE A 207 16.80 -4.11 17.12
N GLU A 208 15.85 -3.17 17.09
CA GLU A 208 15.68 -2.16 18.16
C GLU A 208 15.38 -2.78 19.52
N GLU A 209 14.65 -3.89 19.53
CA GLU A 209 14.27 -4.65 20.73
C GLU A 209 15.22 -5.82 21.05
N GLN A 210 16.33 -5.98 20.31
CA GLN A 210 17.31 -7.06 20.47
C GLN A 210 16.73 -8.48 20.36
N LYS A 211 15.71 -8.63 19.50
CA LYS A 211 14.93 -9.85 19.24
C LYS A 211 15.54 -10.72 18.13
N TYR A 212 16.86 -10.72 17.98
CA TYR A 212 17.59 -11.33 16.86
C TYR A 212 17.21 -12.79 16.58
N ASN A 213 17.11 -13.63 17.61
CA ASN A 213 16.79 -15.06 17.48
C ASN A 213 15.36 -15.34 16.97
N GLU A 214 14.48 -14.34 17.01
CA GLU A 214 13.07 -14.45 16.70
C GLU A 214 12.73 -13.94 15.28
N THR A 215 13.71 -13.43 14.53
CA THR A 215 13.54 -12.82 13.20
C THR A 215 13.58 -13.81 12.04
N ASN A 216 14.11 -15.03 12.24
CA ASN A 216 14.33 -16.03 11.19
C ASN A 216 13.10 -16.30 10.31
N GLU A 217 11.92 -16.36 10.93
CA GLU A 217 10.65 -16.56 10.21
C GLU A 217 10.33 -15.37 9.28
N LEU A 218 10.61 -14.14 9.72
CA LEU A 218 10.39 -12.93 8.94
C LEU A 218 11.37 -12.84 7.76
N ILE A 219 12.65 -13.15 7.98
CA ILE A 219 13.68 -13.21 6.94
C ILE A 219 13.29 -14.24 5.87
N SER A 220 12.88 -15.45 6.30
CA SER A 220 12.41 -16.49 5.39
C SER A 220 11.21 -16.06 4.56
N LEU A 221 10.25 -15.33 5.16
CA LEU A 221 9.11 -14.76 4.42
C LEU A 221 9.56 -13.71 3.42
N GLY A 222 10.51 -12.84 3.77
CA GLY A 222 11.10 -11.86 2.84
C GLY A 222 11.73 -12.53 1.62
N HIS A 223 12.49 -13.62 1.82
CA HIS A 223 13.09 -14.40 0.73
C HIS A 223 12.06 -15.09 -0.19
N GLN A 224 10.86 -15.39 0.31
CA GLN A 224 9.77 -15.99 -0.49
C GLN A 224 9.02 -14.99 -1.38
N ILE A 225 9.16 -13.68 -1.13
CA ILE A 225 8.56 -12.65 -1.99
C ILE A 225 9.19 -12.75 -3.39
N LYS A 226 8.44 -12.39 -4.45
CA LYS A 226 8.95 -12.43 -5.83
C LYS A 226 10.18 -11.51 -5.98
N VAL A 227 11.13 -11.90 -6.83
CA VAL A 227 12.28 -11.07 -7.20
C VAL A 227 11.95 -10.33 -8.49
N ILE A 228 11.76 -9.02 -8.40
CA ILE A 228 11.49 -8.11 -9.52
C ILE A 228 12.22 -6.78 -9.30
N PRO A 229 12.57 -6.03 -10.36
CA PRO A 229 13.31 -4.77 -10.25
C PRO A 229 12.66 -3.74 -9.32
N GLU A 230 11.33 -3.69 -9.29
CA GLU A 230 10.54 -2.78 -8.45
C GLU A 230 10.81 -2.98 -6.96
N PHE A 231 11.29 -4.16 -6.56
CA PHE A 231 11.58 -4.49 -5.16
C PHE A 231 13.06 -4.35 -4.80
N PHE A 232 13.90 -3.77 -5.67
CA PHE A 232 15.34 -3.67 -5.42
C PHE A 232 15.67 -3.02 -4.07
N LEU A 233 15.07 -1.85 -3.75
CA LEU A 233 15.29 -1.18 -2.46
C LEU A 233 14.89 -2.06 -1.26
N TYR A 234 13.75 -2.74 -1.35
CA TYR A 234 13.27 -3.63 -0.29
C TYR A 234 14.21 -4.83 -0.09
N ARG A 235 14.88 -5.29 -1.16
CA ARG A 235 15.87 -6.36 -1.12
C ARG A 235 17.16 -5.91 -0.45
N GLU A 236 17.69 -4.75 -0.84
CA GLU A 236 18.85 -4.15 -0.18
C GLU A 236 18.61 -4.01 1.33
N MET A 237 17.42 -3.53 1.70
CA MET A 237 17.00 -3.39 3.09
C MET A 237 16.87 -4.73 3.83
N LEU A 238 16.34 -5.77 3.18
CA LEU A 238 16.25 -7.11 3.76
C LEU A 238 17.66 -7.64 4.05
N THR A 239 18.57 -7.55 3.07
CA THR A 239 19.96 -7.99 3.22
C THR A 239 20.65 -7.20 4.33
N PHE A 240 20.49 -5.87 4.36
CA PHE A 240 21.06 -5.04 5.42
C PHE A 240 20.63 -5.50 6.82
N TYR A 241 19.33 -5.74 7.03
CA TYR A 241 18.84 -6.23 8.32
C TYR A 241 19.32 -7.64 8.63
N GLU A 242 19.33 -8.55 7.65
CA GLU A 242 19.83 -9.91 7.82
C GLU A 242 21.30 -9.94 8.22
N GLU A 243 22.15 -9.15 7.56
CA GLU A 243 23.58 -9.03 7.85
C GLU A 243 23.81 -8.41 9.24
N LEU A 244 23.09 -7.34 9.60
CA LEU A 244 23.21 -6.73 10.93
C LEU A 244 22.78 -7.72 12.04
N ILE A 245 21.67 -8.44 11.84
CA ILE A 245 21.20 -9.50 12.77
C ILE A 245 22.24 -10.62 12.88
N ALA A 246 22.84 -11.04 11.76
CA ALA A 246 23.88 -12.07 11.73
C ALA A 246 25.13 -11.62 12.49
N TYR A 247 25.55 -10.36 12.34
CA TYR A 247 26.63 -9.77 13.14
C TYR A 247 26.37 -9.88 14.65
N HIS A 248 25.15 -9.58 15.11
CA HIS A 248 24.82 -9.74 16.54
C HIS A 248 24.83 -11.20 17.01
N THR A 249 24.78 -12.16 16.08
CA THR A 249 24.79 -13.60 16.38
C THR A 249 26.21 -14.17 16.42
N ASP A 250 27.05 -13.88 15.41
CA ASP A 250 28.38 -14.51 15.27
C ASP A 250 29.58 -13.54 15.30
N ARG A 251 29.31 -12.22 15.31
CA ARG A 251 30.28 -11.12 15.40
C ARG A 251 31.37 -11.12 14.31
N LYS A 252 31.09 -11.66 13.13
CA LYS A 252 32.03 -11.55 12.00
C LYS A 252 31.97 -10.18 11.33
N GLU A 253 33.13 -9.55 11.19
CA GLU A 253 33.30 -8.24 10.51
C GLU A 253 32.76 -8.22 9.07
N THR A 254 32.77 -9.37 8.39
CA THR A 254 32.21 -9.49 7.02
C THR A 254 30.74 -9.08 6.93
N HIS A 255 29.99 -9.20 8.02
CA HIS A 255 28.61 -8.72 8.08
C HIS A 255 28.54 -7.19 8.10
N LEU A 256 29.41 -6.54 8.87
CA LEU A 256 29.50 -5.07 8.90
C LEU A 256 30.01 -4.51 7.56
N GLU A 257 30.95 -5.19 6.92
CA GLU A 257 31.41 -4.84 5.56
C GLU A 257 30.25 -4.83 4.56
N GLN A 258 29.40 -5.86 4.59
CA GLN A 258 28.21 -5.93 3.73
C GLN A 258 27.19 -4.84 4.05
N CYS A 259 26.91 -4.58 5.34
CA CYS A 259 26.05 -3.46 5.74
C CYS A 259 26.56 -2.12 5.19
N ASN A 260 27.87 -1.85 5.28
CA ASN A 260 28.46 -0.62 4.77
C ASN A 260 28.33 -0.49 3.25
N LEU A 261 28.54 -1.58 2.49
CA LEU A 261 28.35 -1.58 1.03
C LEU A 261 26.91 -1.24 0.65
N ILE A 262 25.91 -1.74 1.40
CA ILE A 262 24.51 -1.41 1.17
C ILE A 262 24.23 0.07 1.52
N LEU A 263 24.82 0.58 2.61
CA LEU A 263 24.69 1.99 2.96
C LEU A 263 25.29 2.92 1.88
N GLU A 264 26.42 2.54 1.29
CA GLU A 264 27.01 3.25 0.14
C GLU A 264 26.10 3.16 -1.11
N SER A 265 25.43 2.02 -1.32
CA SER A 265 24.51 1.82 -2.45
C SER A 265 23.34 2.81 -2.43
N PHE A 266 22.85 3.21 -1.25
CA PHE A 266 21.82 4.24 -1.11
C PHE A 266 22.31 5.62 -1.56
N GLU A 267 23.57 5.97 -1.31
CA GLU A 267 24.15 7.21 -1.81
C GLU A 267 24.32 7.18 -3.34
N TRP A 268 24.85 6.08 -3.88
CA TRP A 268 25.00 5.91 -5.34
C TRP A 268 23.65 5.91 -6.07
N GLY A 269 22.61 5.36 -5.44
CA GLY A 269 21.24 5.38 -5.94
C GLY A 269 20.54 6.73 -5.85
N GLY A 270 21.18 7.76 -5.28
CA GLY A 270 20.61 9.10 -5.11
C GLY A 270 19.62 9.24 -3.95
N MET A 271 19.59 8.28 -3.02
CA MET A 271 18.72 8.27 -1.85
C MET A 271 19.42 8.81 -0.59
N SER A 272 20.19 9.90 -0.71
CA SER A 272 21.09 10.36 0.36
C SER A 272 20.38 10.72 1.67
N ALA A 273 19.15 11.25 1.65
CA ALA A 273 18.40 11.55 2.86
C ALA A 273 18.05 10.26 3.63
N PHE A 274 17.55 9.26 2.92
CA PHE A 274 17.27 7.94 3.46
C PHE A 274 18.55 7.23 3.94
N GLY A 275 19.63 7.28 3.15
CA GLY A 275 20.92 6.72 3.51
C GLY A 275 21.48 7.28 4.82
N LYS A 276 21.34 8.58 5.07
CA LYS A 276 21.73 9.20 6.35
C LYS A 276 20.96 8.64 7.54
N GLU A 277 19.65 8.42 7.41
CA GLU A 277 18.85 7.81 8.48
C GLU A 277 19.25 6.34 8.71
N MET A 278 19.56 5.60 7.64
CA MET A 278 20.05 4.24 7.75
C MET A 278 21.45 4.15 8.38
N ILE A 279 22.35 5.11 8.11
CA ILE A 279 23.65 5.21 8.78
C ILE A 279 23.46 5.49 10.28
N LYS A 280 22.59 6.44 10.65
CA LYS A 280 22.28 6.71 12.07
C LYS A 280 21.72 5.47 12.77
N PHE A 281 20.83 4.73 12.10
CA PHE A 281 20.30 3.48 12.60
C PHE A 281 21.42 2.45 12.80
N PHE A 282 22.25 2.24 11.78
CA PHE A 282 23.38 1.32 11.84
C PHE A 282 24.33 1.65 12.99
N ASP A 283 24.78 2.90 13.10
CA ASP A 283 25.69 3.34 14.15
C ASP A 283 25.11 3.19 15.56
N LYS A 284 23.80 3.39 15.71
CA LYS A 284 23.09 3.25 17.00
C LYS A 284 22.99 1.80 17.45
N TYR A 285 22.78 0.87 16.52
CA TYR A 285 22.45 -0.52 16.85
C TYR A 285 23.60 -1.50 16.65
N LYS A 286 24.63 -1.20 15.85
CA LYS A 286 25.76 -2.12 15.60
C LYS A 286 26.50 -2.55 16.87
N GLU A 287 26.64 -1.66 17.85
CA GLU A 287 27.40 -1.91 19.09
C GLU A 287 26.57 -2.54 20.22
N GLN A 288 25.27 -2.83 19.98
CA GLN A 288 24.41 -3.48 20.97
C GLN A 288 24.69 -4.99 21.07
#